data_AF-A0A1V5F7Y6-F1
#
_entry.id   AF-A0A1V5F7Y6-F1
#
_cell.length_a   1.000
_cell.length_b   1.000
_cell.length_c   1.000
_cell.angle_alpha   90.00
_cell.angle_beta   90.00
_cell.angle_gamma   90.00
#
_symmetry.space_group_name_H-M   'P 1'
#
loop_
_entity.id
_entity.type
_entity.pdbx_description
1 polymer ?
#
loop_
_entity_poly.entity_id
_entity_poly.type
_entity_poly.pdbx_seq_one_letter_code
_entity_poly.pdbx_strand_id
1 'polypeptide(L)'
;MQLFNSGLGANLVTREAPAYPHSGRPAADERLERDVIRHEPDLLILAYGLNDARGGTSLPLFIATLASLINRVRERLDPLIVIVGSFYACRFRYDDPNWEHADLIGLRQFSDASRGVAEDHDCLFVEMISAFDGADWLMHYDGVHANDLGHQVIADRIFGVLAANCTCLATRTKALEPQIAPWRDESTLRTPILPHA
;
A
#
# COMPACT_ATOMS: atom_id res chain seq x y z
N MET A 1 11.35 15.51 7.74
CA MET A 1 10.41 14.42 7.39
C MET A 1 9.75 13.97 8.67
N GLN A 2 8.42 13.98 8.72
CA GLN A 2 7.64 13.51 9.85
C GLN A 2 6.71 12.40 9.35
N LEU A 3 6.63 11.30 10.09
CA LEU A 3 5.72 10.18 9.80
C LEU A 3 4.59 10.20 10.83
N PHE A 4 3.34 10.17 10.34
CA PHE A 4 2.16 9.97 11.16
C PHE A 4 1.60 8.58 10.88
N ASN A 5 1.67 7.68 11.86
CA ASN A 5 1.09 6.35 11.74
C ASN A 5 -0.27 6.33 12.45
N SER A 6 -1.33 6.16 11.66
CA SER A 6 -2.72 6.08 12.11
C SER A 6 -3.32 4.68 11.95
N GLY A 7 -2.45 3.65 11.91
CA GLY A 7 -2.83 2.25 11.81
C GLY A 7 -3.56 1.76 13.06
N LEU A 8 -4.64 1.00 12.86
CA LEU A 8 -5.44 0.43 13.93
C LEU A 8 -5.75 -1.04 13.59
N GLY A 9 -5.49 -1.95 14.54
CA GLY A 9 -5.72 -3.38 14.35
C GLY A 9 -7.20 -3.69 14.09
N ALA A 10 -7.46 -4.66 13.20
CA ALA A 10 -8.82 -5.06 12.80
C ALA A 10 -9.73 -3.89 12.35
N ASN A 11 -9.16 -2.80 11.81
CA ASN A 11 -9.93 -1.64 11.40
C ASN A 11 -10.58 -1.82 10.02
N LEU A 12 -11.73 -1.17 9.82
CA LEU A 12 -12.56 -1.21 8.61
C LEU A 12 -12.70 0.19 8.02
N VAL A 13 -13.00 0.25 6.72
CA VAL A 13 -13.15 1.52 6.00
C VAL A 13 -14.38 2.31 6.49
N THR A 14 -15.43 1.63 6.94
CA THR A 14 -16.69 2.23 7.40
C THR A 14 -17.32 1.48 8.57
N ARG A 15 -18.14 2.19 9.35
CA ARG A 15 -19.00 1.63 10.40
C ARG A 15 -20.16 0.76 9.87
N GLU A 16 -20.47 0.86 8.58
CA GLU A 16 -21.53 0.06 7.93
C GLU A 16 -21.09 -1.37 7.62
N ALA A 17 -19.79 -1.67 7.77
CA ALA A 17 -19.25 -3.00 7.57
C ALA A 17 -19.79 -3.99 8.63
N PRO A 18 -20.16 -5.23 8.26
CA PRO A 18 -20.76 -6.18 9.21
C PRO A 18 -19.92 -6.46 10.45
N ALA A 19 -18.59 -6.56 10.30
CA ALA A 19 -17.68 -6.80 11.41
C ALA A 19 -17.35 -5.56 12.28
N TYR A 20 -17.88 -4.37 11.97
CA TYR A 20 -17.60 -3.15 12.74
C TYR A 20 -17.85 -3.27 14.25
N PRO A 21 -18.88 -3.99 14.73
CA PRO A 21 -19.06 -4.22 16.15
C PRO A 21 -17.87 -4.95 16.82
N HIS A 22 -17.08 -5.68 16.06
CA HIS A 22 -15.94 -6.48 16.50
C HIS A 22 -14.60 -5.92 16.05
N SER A 23 -14.60 -4.77 15.38
CA SER A 23 -13.43 -4.15 14.76
C SER A 23 -12.65 -3.26 15.74
N GLY A 24 -11.42 -2.91 15.37
CA GLY A 24 -10.76 -1.75 15.96
C GLY A 24 -11.52 -0.49 15.53
N ARG A 25 -12.18 0.19 16.47
CA ARG A 25 -12.95 1.41 16.23
C ARG A 25 -12.15 2.66 16.65
N PRO A 26 -12.40 3.84 16.06
CA PRO A 26 -13.38 4.14 15.01
C PRO A 26 -12.93 3.69 13.61
N ALA A 27 -13.88 3.54 12.67
CA ALA A 27 -13.63 3.24 11.26
C ALA A 27 -12.85 4.38 10.58
N ALA A 28 -12.38 4.15 9.35
CA ALA A 28 -11.59 5.14 8.60
C ALA A 28 -12.38 6.43 8.34
N ASP A 29 -13.62 6.30 7.87
CA ASP A 29 -14.53 7.41 7.55
C ASP A 29 -14.85 8.32 8.73
N GLU A 30 -14.90 7.76 9.94
CA GLU A 30 -15.15 8.45 11.20
C GLU A 30 -13.94 9.27 11.69
N ARG A 31 -12.72 8.91 11.29
CA ARG A 31 -11.49 9.50 11.85
C ARG A 31 -10.63 10.27 10.85
N LEU A 32 -11.06 10.38 9.59
CA LEU A 32 -10.33 11.06 8.52
C LEU A 32 -9.83 12.46 8.93
N GLU A 33 -10.67 13.25 9.61
CA GLU A 33 -10.29 14.60 10.05
C GLU A 33 -9.10 14.59 11.01
N ARG A 34 -9.18 13.71 12.01
CA ARG A 34 -8.22 13.61 13.11
C ARG A 34 -6.90 13.03 12.62
N ASP A 35 -6.97 11.99 11.80
CA ASP A 35 -5.83 11.13 11.47
C ASP A 35 -5.16 11.47 10.15
N VAL A 36 -5.80 12.30 9.31
CA VAL A 36 -5.28 12.71 8.00
C VAL A 36 -5.35 14.22 7.84
N ILE A 37 -6.55 14.82 7.81
CA ILE A 37 -6.72 16.22 7.37
C ILE A 37 -5.94 17.20 8.24
N ARG A 38 -5.99 17.04 9.57
CA ARG A 38 -5.27 17.91 10.51
C ARG A 38 -3.75 17.89 10.32
N HIS A 39 -3.20 16.83 9.75
CA HIS A 39 -1.77 16.66 9.58
C HIS A 39 -1.24 17.28 8.27
N GLU A 40 -2.13 17.70 7.37
CA GLU A 40 -1.78 18.30 6.07
C GLU A 40 -0.65 17.54 5.35
N PRO A 41 -0.77 16.21 5.16
CA PRO A 41 0.34 15.41 4.62
C PRO A 41 0.66 15.78 3.16
N ASP A 42 1.94 15.68 2.78
CA ASP A 42 2.35 15.72 1.36
C ASP A 42 2.19 14.34 0.67
N LEU A 43 2.18 13.27 1.47
CA LEU A 43 2.03 11.87 1.03
C LEU A 43 1.05 11.15 1.97
N LEU A 44 0.00 10.58 1.39
CA LEU A 44 -0.99 9.76 2.08
C LEU A 44 -0.94 8.32 1.54
N ILE A 45 -0.75 7.35 2.44
CA ILE A 45 -0.79 5.92 2.11
C ILE A 45 -2.03 5.31 2.77
N LEU A 46 -2.94 4.77 1.94
CA LEU A 46 -4.17 4.10 2.37
C LEU A 46 -4.00 2.59 2.21
N ALA A 47 -4.14 1.84 3.29
CA ALA A 47 -3.98 0.38 3.29
C ALA A 47 -5.20 -0.29 3.94
N TYR A 48 -6.22 -0.54 3.11
CA TYR A 48 -7.50 -1.14 3.49
C TYR A 48 -7.83 -2.32 2.56
N GLY A 49 -8.80 -3.15 2.93
CA GLY A 49 -9.27 -4.26 2.10
C GLY A 49 -9.17 -5.63 2.77
N LEU A 50 -8.08 -5.94 3.48
CA LEU A 50 -7.93 -7.27 4.11
C LEU A 50 -9.00 -7.50 5.20
N ASN A 51 -9.14 -6.53 6.11
CA ASN A 51 -10.16 -6.61 7.16
C ASN A 51 -11.57 -6.43 6.58
N ASP A 52 -11.74 -5.57 5.58
CA ASP A 52 -13.03 -5.33 4.93
C ASP A 52 -13.55 -6.61 4.27
N ALA A 53 -12.70 -7.32 3.54
CA ALA A 53 -12.99 -8.62 2.94
C ALA A 53 -13.31 -9.66 4.02
N ARG A 54 -12.41 -9.82 5.00
CA ARG A 54 -12.58 -10.81 6.08
C ARG A 54 -13.81 -10.55 6.93
N GLY A 55 -14.15 -9.27 7.14
CA GLY A 55 -15.28 -8.79 7.93
C GLY A 55 -16.61 -8.72 7.17
N GLY A 56 -16.66 -9.24 5.94
CA GLY A 56 -17.90 -9.37 5.16
C GLY A 56 -18.41 -8.07 4.55
N THR A 57 -17.57 -7.04 4.42
CA THR A 57 -17.93 -5.80 3.72
C THR A 57 -18.27 -6.15 2.26
N SER A 58 -19.31 -5.54 1.70
CA SER A 58 -19.60 -5.73 0.27
C SER A 58 -18.62 -4.90 -0.58
N LEU A 59 -18.23 -5.41 -1.76
CA LEU A 59 -17.40 -4.65 -2.70
C LEU A 59 -17.97 -3.27 -3.05
N PRO A 60 -19.28 -3.11 -3.36
CA PRO A 60 -19.84 -1.78 -3.62
C PRO A 60 -19.69 -0.80 -2.46
N LEU A 61 -19.92 -1.27 -1.22
CA LEU A 61 -19.74 -0.43 -0.03
C LEU A 61 -18.27 -0.04 0.16
N PHE A 62 -17.36 -0.99 -0.01
CA PHE A 62 -15.92 -0.75 0.09
C PHE A 62 -15.45 0.29 -0.93
N ILE A 63 -15.81 0.11 -2.21
CA ILE A 63 -15.47 1.01 -3.32
C ILE A 63 -16.01 2.42 -3.04
N ALA A 64 -17.31 2.53 -2.74
CA ALA A 64 -17.94 3.82 -2.50
C ALA A 64 -17.32 4.56 -1.30
N THR A 65 -17.00 3.83 -0.22
CA THR A 65 -16.37 4.44 0.96
C THR A 65 -14.96 4.88 0.67
N LEU A 66 -14.14 4.04 0.02
CA LEU A 66 -12.75 4.39 -0.31
C LEU A 66 -12.68 5.62 -1.23
N ALA A 67 -13.53 5.65 -2.27
CA ALA A 67 -13.70 6.81 -3.14
C ALA A 67 -14.12 8.07 -2.37
N SER A 68 -15.07 7.93 -1.43
CA SER A 68 -15.51 9.04 -0.58
C SER A 68 -14.38 9.57 0.31
N LEU A 69 -13.54 8.71 0.90
CA LEU A 69 -12.38 9.15 1.68
C LEU A 69 -11.43 10.00 0.85
N ILE A 70 -11.11 9.55 -0.37
CA ILE A 70 -10.20 10.26 -1.28
C ILE A 70 -10.78 11.61 -1.68
N ASN A 71 -12.06 11.66 -2.06
CA ASN A 71 -12.74 12.91 -2.40
C ASN A 71 -12.70 13.91 -1.23
N ARG A 72 -13.01 13.45 -0.02
CA ARG A 72 -12.98 14.30 1.19
C ARG A 72 -11.58 14.82 1.52
N VAL A 73 -10.53 14.05 1.21
CA VAL A 73 -9.14 14.55 1.29
C VAL A 73 -8.91 15.63 0.24
N ARG A 74 -9.25 15.36 -1.03
CA ARG A 74 -9.06 16.27 -2.16
C ARG A 74 -9.87 17.57 -2.09
N GLU A 75 -10.98 17.57 -1.35
CA GLU A 75 -11.75 18.78 -1.05
C GLU A 75 -10.96 19.81 -0.22
N ARG A 76 -9.90 19.38 0.47
CA ARG A 76 -9.19 20.21 1.46
C ARG A 76 -7.68 20.25 1.28
N LEU A 77 -7.10 19.21 0.69
CA LEU A 77 -5.66 18.99 0.54
C LEU A 77 -5.35 18.40 -0.84
N ASP A 78 -4.10 18.51 -1.28
CA ASP A 78 -3.64 17.91 -2.53
C ASP A 78 -2.38 17.04 -2.32
N PRO A 79 -2.45 15.98 -1.48
CA PRO A 79 -1.33 15.07 -1.28
C PRO A 79 -1.13 14.14 -2.48
N LEU A 80 0.09 13.63 -2.63
CA LEU A 80 0.27 12.38 -3.36
C LEU A 80 -0.44 11.24 -2.60
N ILE A 81 -1.37 10.54 -3.25
CA ILE A 81 -2.11 9.44 -2.64
C ILE A 81 -1.63 8.11 -3.21
N VAL A 82 -1.33 7.17 -2.31
CA VAL A 82 -0.99 5.78 -2.64
C VAL A 82 -2.03 4.87 -2.01
N ILE A 83 -2.72 4.08 -2.83
CA ILE A 83 -3.61 3.01 -2.39
C ILE A 83 -2.85 1.69 -2.44
N VAL A 84 -2.74 1.04 -1.29
CA VAL A 84 -2.16 -0.29 -1.17
C VAL A 84 -3.30 -1.29 -1.31
N GLY A 85 -3.15 -2.23 -2.26
CA GLY A 85 -4.09 -3.33 -2.45
C GLY A 85 -4.16 -4.22 -1.20
N SER A 86 -5.16 -5.10 -1.14
CA SER A 86 -5.31 -6.02 -0.01
C SER A 86 -4.03 -6.83 0.21
N PHE A 87 -3.61 -6.96 1.47
CA PHE A 87 -2.44 -7.79 1.81
C PHE A 87 -2.72 -9.27 1.56
N TYR A 88 -1.64 -10.03 1.35
CA TYR A 88 -1.68 -11.49 1.31
C TYR A 88 -1.99 -12.06 2.70
N ALA A 89 -2.83 -13.10 2.75
CA ALA A 89 -3.03 -13.94 3.93
C ALA A 89 -3.05 -15.40 3.47
N CYS A 90 -2.45 -16.29 4.26
CA CYS A 90 -2.44 -17.73 4.01
C CYS A 90 -3.41 -18.49 4.93
N ARG A 91 -4.03 -17.80 5.91
CA ARG A 91 -5.04 -18.37 6.80
C ARG A 91 -6.28 -17.49 6.87
N PHE A 92 -7.43 -18.12 6.66
CA PHE A 92 -8.74 -17.45 6.59
C PHE A 92 -9.75 -17.92 7.62
N ARG A 93 -9.46 -19.04 8.28
CA ARG A 93 -10.34 -19.67 9.27
C ARG A 93 -9.74 -19.57 10.68
N TYR A 94 -10.55 -19.09 11.60
CA TYR A 94 -10.30 -18.82 13.02
C TYR A 94 -11.57 -19.10 13.82
N ASP A 95 -11.47 -19.23 15.15
CA ASP A 95 -12.64 -19.40 16.02
C ASP A 95 -13.44 -18.08 16.24
N ASP A 96 -13.54 -17.24 15.21
CA ASP A 96 -14.35 -16.01 15.21
C ASP A 96 -15.10 -15.85 13.85
N PRO A 97 -16.39 -16.21 13.79
CA PRO A 97 -17.16 -16.23 12.54
C PRO A 97 -17.35 -14.84 11.91
N ASN A 98 -17.11 -13.74 12.66
CA ASN A 98 -17.22 -12.38 12.12
C ASN A 98 -16.08 -12.02 11.15
N TRP A 99 -15.02 -12.82 11.09
CA TRP A 99 -13.80 -12.54 10.31
C TRP A 99 -13.45 -13.61 9.29
N GLU A 100 -14.37 -14.54 9.00
CA GLU A 100 -14.15 -15.67 8.10
C GLU A 100 -14.91 -15.55 6.76
N HIS A 101 -15.12 -14.32 6.28
CA HIS A 101 -15.89 -14.04 5.06
C HIS A 101 -15.05 -13.98 3.78
N ALA A 102 -13.72 -14.13 3.88
CA ALA A 102 -12.82 -14.03 2.74
C ALA A 102 -11.96 -15.28 2.55
N ASP A 103 -11.50 -15.45 1.33
CA ASP A 103 -10.40 -16.33 0.91
C ASP A 103 -9.46 -15.52 0.01
N LEU A 104 -8.45 -16.18 -0.59
CA LEU A 104 -7.51 -15.49 -1.47
C LEU A 104 -8.19 -14.87 -2.71
N ILE A 105 -9.32 -15.44 -3.19
CA ILE A 105 -10.09 -14.88 -4.30
C ILE A 105 -10.75 -13.58 -3.85
N GLY A 106 -11.37 -13.58 -2.67
CA GLY A 106 -11.95 -12.38 -2.05
C GLY A 106 -10.91 -11.28 -1.86
N LEU A 107 -9.71 -11.61 -1.36
CA LEU A 107 -8.63 -10.61 -1.22
C LEU A 107 -8.21 -10.01 -2.57
N ARG A 108 -8.14 -10.83 -3.63
CA ARG A 108 -7.85 -10.34 -5.00
C ARG A 108 -8.96 -9.41 -5.51
N GLN A 109 -10.23 -9.74 -5.28
CA GLN A 109 -11.34 -8.88 -5.66
C GLN A 109 -11.28 -7.51 -4.97
N PHE A 110 -10.92 -7.47 -3.68
CA PHE A 110 -10.72 -6.22 -2.96
C PHE A 110 -9.47 -5.45 -3.44
N SER A 111 -8.38 -6.15 -3.77
CA SER A 111 -7.19 -5.52 -4.36
C SER A 111 -7.50 -4.89 -5.73
N ASP A 112 -8.26 -5.61 -6.57
CA ASP A 112 -8.69 -5.11 -7.89
C ASP A 112 -9.68 -3.94 -7.76
N ALA A 113 -10.59 -3.98 -6.78
CA ALA A 113 -11.45 -2.85 -6.46
C ALA A 113 -10.66 -1.61 -6.02
N SER A 114 -9.65 -1.79 -5.15
CA SER A 114 -8.74 -0.70 -4.77
C SER A 114 -7.96 -0.15 -5.96
N ARG A 115 -7.57 -0.99 -6.93
CA ARG A 115 -6.94 -0.55 -8.18
C ARG A 115 -7.87 0.32 -9.00
N GLY A 116 -9.12 -0.12 -9.20
CA GLY A 116 -10.12 0.68 -9.94
C GLY A 116 -10.36 2.05 -9.30
N VAL A 117 -10.48 2.09 -7.97
CA VAL A 117 -10.58 3.38 -7.25
C VAL A 117 -9.33 4.23 -7.41
N ALA A 118 -8.13 3.64 -7.40
CA ALA A 118 -6.90 4.39 -7.62
C ALA A 118 -6.87 5.02 -9.02
N GLU A 119 -7.25 4.26 -10.06
CA GLU A 119 -7.32 4.72 -11.44
C GLU A 119 -8.34 5.85 -11.62
N ASP A 120 -9.56 5.68 -11.09
CA ASP A 120 -10.65 6.66 -11.18
C ASP A 120 -10.34 7.98 -10.48
N HIS A 121 -9.46 7.94 -9.47
CA HIS A 121 -9.10 9.09 -8.66
C HIS A 121 -7.66 9.58 -8.88
N ASP A 122 -6.94 9.14 -9.91
CA ASP A 122 -5.56 9.55 -10.17
C ASP A 122 -4.65 9.40 -8.93
N CYS A 123 -4.71 8.22 -8.31
CA CYS A 123 -3.85 7.81 -7.20
C CYS A 123 -2.86 6.75 -7.68
N LEU A 124 -1.70 6.65 -7.01
CA LEU A 124 -0.80 5.52 -7.22
C LEU A 124 -1.41 4.25 -6.59
N PHE A 125 -1.26 3.11 -7.26
CA PHE A 125 -1.69 1.81 -6.74
C PHE A 125 -0.49 0.90 -6.50
N VAL A 126 -0.52 0.12 -5.41
CA VAL A 126 0.51 -0.85 -5.07
C VAL A 126 -0.11 -2.23 -4.90
N GLU A 127 0.22 -3.17 -5.80
CA GLU A 127 -0.19 -4.57 -5.66
C GLU A 127 0.68 -5.30 -4.62
N MET A 128 0.04 -5.88 -3.62
CA MET A 128 0.65 -6.60 -2.50
C MET A 128 0.51 -8.12 -2.61
N ILE A 129 -0.59 -8.67 -3.14
CA ILE A 129 -0.83 -10.12 -3.12
C ILE A 129 0.23 -10.83 -3.94
N SER A 130 0.53 -10.33 -5.14
CA SER A 130 1.59 -10.86 -6.00
C SER A 130 3.00 -10.66 -5.45
N ALA A 131 3.20 -9.76 -4.48
CA ALA A 131 4.52 -9.56 -3.87
C ALA A 131 4.92 -10.73 -2.96
N PHE A 132 3.93 -11.47 -2.45
CA PHE A 132 4.16 -12.66 -1.63
C PHE A 132 4.21 -13.92 -2.49
N ASP A 133 3.49 -13.99 -3.62
CA ASP A 133 3.52 -15.12 -4.58
C ASP A 133 3.45 -16.52 -3.92
N GLY A 134 2.63 -16.67 -2.87
CA GLY A 134 2.50 -17.93 -2.13
C GLY A 134 3.65 -18.27 -1.18
N ALA A 135 4.57 -17.32 -0.94
CA ALA A 135 5.68 -17.46 0.00
C ALA A 135 5.19 -17.31 1.46
N ASP A 136 4.53 -18.35 1.98
CA ASP A 136 3.98 -18.36 3.35
C ASP A 136 5.04 -18.15 4.44
N TRP A 137 6.32 -18.39 4.16
CA TRP A 137 7.42 -18.09 5.10
C TRP A 137 7.67 -16.59 5.32
N LEU A 138 7.01 -15.72 4.55
CA LEU A 138 6.97 -14.27 4.79
C LEU A 138 5.85 -13.87 5.78
N MET A 139 5.03 -14.83 6.20
CA MET A 139 3.94 -14.62 7.14
C MET A 139 4.35 -14.95 8.57
N HIS A 140 3.70 -14.28 9.51
CA HIS A 140 3.69 -14.66 10.91
C HIS A 140 2.89 -15.96 11.10
N TYR A 141 3.08 -16.65 12.23
CA TYR A 141 2.42 -17.94 12.48
C TYR A 141 0.88 -17.84 12.53
N ASP A 142 0.34 -16.63 12.72
CA ASP A 142 -1.10 -16.41 12.66
C ASP A 142 -1.66 -16.55 11.24
N GLY A 143 -0.84 -16.44 10.19
CA GLY A 143 -1.21 -16.57 8.78
C GLY A 143 -1.96 -15.36 8.20
N VAL A 144 -2.03 -14.24 8.91
CA VAL A 144 -2.67 -12.98 8.48
C VAL A 144 -1.68 -11.83 8.43
N HIS A 145 -0.77 -11.74 9.41
CA HIS A 145 0.23 -10.68 9.44
C HIS A 145 1.50 -11.11 8.73
N ALA A 146 2.16 -10.17 8.07
CA ALA A 146 3.52 -10.37 7.59
C ALA A 146 4.47 -10.50 8.80
N ASN A 147 5.53 -11.29 8.67
CA ASN A 147 6.66 -11.23 9.60
C ASN A 147 7.63 -10.11 9.19
N ASP A 148 8.74 -9.95 9.91
CA ASP A 148 9.72 -8.88 9.64
C ASP A 148 10.23 -8.88 8.19
N LEU A 149 10.48 -10.06 7.61
CA LEU A 149 10.91 -10.18 6.22
C LEU A 149 9.78 -9.84 5.25
N GLY A 150 8.54 -10.29 5.53
CA GLY A 150 7.37 -9.89 4.76
C GLY A 150 7.12 -8.38 4.80
N HIS A 151 7.37 -7.72 5.93
CA HIS A 151 7.30 -6.26 6.04
C HIS A 151 8.37 -5.55 5.20
N GLN A 152 9.57 -6.11 5.04
CA GLN A 152 10.57 -5.57 4.10
C GLN A 152 10.07 -5.66 2.65
N VAL A 153 9.47 -6.78 2.26
CA VAL A 153 8.89 -6.95 0.91
C VAL A 153 7.77 -5.94 0.66
N ILE A 154 6.89 -5.70 1.65
CA ILE A 154 5.85 -4.67 1.58
C ILE A 154 6.47 -3.28 1.38
N ALA A 155 7.48 -2.94 2.18
CA ALA A 155 8.16 -1.65 2.11
C ALA A 155 8.81 -1.43 0.74
N ASP A 156 9.54 -2.43 0.23
CA ASP A 156 10.19 -2.39 -1.08
C ASP A 156 9.18 -2.22 -2.21
N ARG A 157 8.02 -2.88 -2.11
CA ARG A 157 6.97 -2.79 -3.13
C ARG A 157 6.34 -1.40 -3.18
N ILE A 158 6.08 -0.78 -2.04
CA ILE A 158 5.62 0.61 -1.95
C ILE A 158 6.70 1.56 -2.47
N PHE A 159 7.94 1.38 -2.02
CA PHE A 159 9.07 2.21 -2.44
C PHE A 159 9.29 2.14 -3.95
N GLY A 160 9.21 0.95 -4.57
CA GLY A 160 9.36 0.79 -6.02
C GLY A 160 8.34 1.59 -6.82
N VAL A 161 7.07 1.63 -6.37
CA VAL A 161 6.02 2.45 -7.00
C VAL A 161 6.33 3.94 -6.82
N LEU A 162 6.71 4.37 -5.61
CA LEU A 162 7.08 5.76 -5.37
C LEU A 162 8.30 6.18 -6.21
N ALA A 163 9.37 5.39 -6.23
CA ALA A 163 10.59 5.67 -6.98
C ALA A 163 10.35 5.78 -8.49
N ALA A 164 9.44 4.97 -9.04
CA ALA A 164 9.09 5.01 -10.46
C ALA A 164 8.23 6.22 -10.86
N ASN A 165 7.49 6.82 -9.91
CA ASN A 165 6.51 7.87 -10.19
C ASN A 165 6.87 9.24 -9.58
N CYS A 166 7.82 9.30 -8.64
CA CYS A 166 8.19 10.52 -7.93
C CYS A 166 9.63 10.93 -8.26
N THR A 167 9.79 11.78 -9.28
CA THR A 167 11.12 12.21 -9.77
C THR A 167 11.99 12.88 -8.71
N CYS A 168 11.38 13.51 -7.70
CA CYS A 168 12.09 14.16 -6.60
C CYS A 168 12.95 13.18 -5.78
N LEU A 169 12.61 11.89 -5.75
CA LEU A 169 13.38 10.86 -5.05
C LEU A 169 14.75 10.61 -5.71
N ALA A 170 14.88 10.88 -7.01
CA ALA A 170 16.14 10.71 -7.74
C ALA A 170 17.08 11.91 -7.63
N THR A 171 16.59 13.08 -7.17
CA THR A 171 17.35 14.35 -7.21
C THR A 171 18.70 14.23 -6.50
N ARG A 172 18.72 13.68 -5.28
CA ARG A 172 19.95 13.53 -4.51
C ARG A 172 20.92 12.54 -5.17
N THR A 173 20.42 11.40 -5.63
CA THR A 173 21.25 10.37 -6.27
C THR A 173 21.88 10.89 -7.56
N LYS A 174 21.10 11.57 -8.42
CA LYS A 174 21.61 12.19 -9.66
C LYS A 174 22.67 13.26 -9.39
N ALA A 175 22.52 14.04 -8.33
CA ALA A 175 23.53 15.04 -7.95
C ALA A 175 24.86 14.40 -7.49
N LEU A 176 24.80 13.21 -6.88
CA LEU A 176 25.97 12.46 -6.43
C LEU A 176 26.59 11.59 -7.52
N GLU A 177 25.80 11.16 -8.51
CA GLU A 177 26.20 10.22 -9.57
C GLU A 177 27.54 10.54 -10.24
N PRO A 178 27.89 11.79 -10.60
CA PRO A 178 29.20 12.11 -11.19
C PRO A 178 30.41 11.86 -10.28
N GLN A 179 30.18 11.71 -8.97
CA GLN A 179 31.22 11.57 -7.94
C GLN A 179 31.33 10.13 -7.42
N ILE A 180 30.39 9.26 -7.79
CA ILE A 180 30.36 7.88 -7.32
C ILE A 180 31.21 7.02 -8.25
N ALA A 181 32.01 6.11 -7.68
CA ALA A 181 32.74 5.14 -8.48
C ALA A 181 31.77 4.33 -9.36
N PRO A 182 32.11 4.03 -10.63
CA PRO A 182 31.27 3.20 -11.46
C PRO A 182 30.86 1.91 -10.75
N TRP A 183 29.58 1.56 -10.80
CA TRP A 183 29.03 0.37 -10.14
C TRP A 183 29.57 -0.95 -10.74
N ARG A 184 30.20 -0.85 -11.91
CA ARG A 184 30.81 -1.92 -12.68
C ARG A 184 32.14 -1.43 -13.28
N ASP A 185 33.09 -2.33 -13.44
CA ASP A 185 34.30 -2.05 -14.23
C ASP A 185 33.94 -1.90 -15.72
N GLU A 186 34.09 -0.68 -16.23
CA GLU A 186 33.86 -0.33 -17.64
C GLU A 186 35.15 -0.33 -18.48
N SER A 187 36.27 -0.82 -17.94
CA SER A 187 37.58 -0.82 -18.62
C SER A 187 37.56 -1.52 -19.98
N THR A 188 36.72 -2.55 -20.12
CA THR A 188 36.57 -3.34 -21.35
C THR A 188 35.71 -2.67 -22.43
N LEU A 189 34.94 -1.63 -22.10
CA LEU A 189 34.13 -0.87 -23.05
C LEU A 189 34.86 0.34 -23.65
N ARG A 190 36.08 0.65 -23.20
CA ARG A 190 36.87 1.75 -23.74
C ARG A 190 37.41 1.36 -25.12
N THR A 191 36.89 1.99 -26.17
CA THR A 191 37.48 1.85 -27.52
C THR A 191 38.91 2.41 -27.48
N PRO A 192 39.94 1.68 -27.97
CA PRO A 192 41.26 2.24 -28.11
C PRO A 192 41.19 3.49 -28.98
N ILE A 193 41.69 4.61 -28.49
CA ILE A 193 41.95 5.78 -29.33
C ILE A 193 43.04 5.34 -30.30
N LEU A 194 42.68 4.99 -31.53
CA LEU A 194 43.66 4.76 -32.58
C LEU A 194 44.38 6.09 -32.81
N PRO A 195 45.71 6.17 -32.68
CA PRO A 195 46.44 7.37 -33.03
C PRO A 195 46.20 7.64 -34.52
N HIS A 196 45.75 8.85 -34.83
CA HIS A 196 45.60 9.33 -36.20
C HIS A 196 46.92 9.15 -36.94
N ALA A 197 46.88 8.36 -38.02
CA ALA A 197 47.96 8.19 -38.99
C ALA A 197 47.89 9.32 -40.04
#